data_AF-A0A0T5VGT9-F1
#
_entry.id   AF-A0A0T5VGT9-F1
#
_cell.length_a   1.000
_cell.length_b   1.000
_cell.length_c   1.000
_cell.angle_alpha   90.00
_cell.angle_beta   90.00
_cell.angle_gamma   90.00
#
_symmetry.space_group_name_H-M   'P 1'
#
loop_
_entity.id
_entity.type
_entity.pdbx_description
1 polymer ?
#
loop_
_entity_poly.entity_id
_entity_poly.type
_entity_poly.pdbx_seq_one_letter_code
_entity_poly.pdbx_strand_id
1 'polypeptide(L)'
;MKKVFNLLLIYVVICFNSKANAQDFTESNKQILEIADKINKYYIFEDVANQLSKKLKSEIDLKTFDNLSDAEFAKSLSKYLTRNGNDLHFNLLYRPGKEEEKAVNEKELL
;
A
#
# COMPACT_ATOMS: atom_id res chain seq x y z
N MET A 1 -44.16 -6.58 -25.35
CA MET A 1 -43.92 -6.08 -23.98
C MET A 1 -42.96 -6.95 -23.15
N LYS A 2 -43.09 -8.29 -23.12
CA LYS A 2 -42.18 -9.19 -22.35
C LYS A 2 -40.68 -9.04 -22.64
N LYS A 3 -40.29 -8.86 -23.92
CA LYS A 3 -38.86 -8.72 -24.31
C LYS A 3 -38.22 -7.43 -23.79
N VAL A 4 -38.99 -6.34 -23.70
CA VAL A 4 -38.51 -5.03 -23.21
C VAL A 4 -38.33 -5.06 -21.70
N PHE A 5 -39.22 -5.76 -20.99
CA PHE A 5 -39.13 -5.97 -19.54
C PHE A 5 -37.90 -6.80 -19.14
N ASN A 6 -37.54 -7.82 -19.94
CA ASN A 6 -36.34 -8.63 -19.71
C ASN A 6 -35.03 -7.82 -19.91
N LEU A 7 -34.99 -6.93 -20.89
CA LEU A 7 -33.85 -6.03 -21.09
C LEU A 7 -33.67 -5.05 -19.93
N LEU A 8 -34.78 -4.55 -19.39
CA LEU A 8 -34.78 -3.65 -18.23
C LEU A 8 -34.28 -4.37 -16.96
N LEU A 9 -34.65 -5.64 -16.78
CA LEU A 9 -34.17 -6.49 -15.69
C LEU A 9 -32.66 -6.74 -15.74
N ILE A 10 -32.11 -7.02 -16.93
CA ILE A 10 -30.65 -7.19 -17.11
C ILE A 10 -29.92 -5.88 -16.79
N TYR A 11 -30.47 -4.75 -17.22
CA TYR A 11 -29.88 -3.43 -16.97
C TYR A 11 -29.85 -3.08 -15.48
N VAL A 12 -30.92 -3.37 -14.75
CA VAL A 12 -31.00 -3.15 -13.29
C VAL A 12 -29.99 -4.03 -12.54
N VAL A 13 -29.81 -5.29 -12.93
CA VAL A 13 -28.81 -6.18 -12.31
C VAL A 13 -27.37 -5.69 -12.54
N ILE A 14 -27.07 -5.12 -13.71
CA ILE A 14 -25.74 -4.53 -14.00
C ILE A 14 -25.52 -3.27 -13.17
N CYS A 15 -26.53 -2.39 -13.04
CA CYS A 15 -26.42 -1.17 -12.24
C CYS A 15 -26.28 -1.43 -10.74
N PHE A 16 -26.92 -2.46 -10.18
CA PHE A 16 -26.79 -2.80 -8.75
C PHE A 16 -25.44 -3.45 -8.38
N ASN A 17 -24.78 -4.16 -9.32
CA ASN A 17 -23.41 -4.64 -9.14
C ASN A 17 -22.36 -3.54 -9.34
N SER A 18 -22.78 -2.36 -9.83
CA SER A 18 -21.90 -1.20 -10.04
C SER A 18 -21.72 -0.35 -8.76
N LYS A 19 -21.97 -0.92 -7.56
CA LYS A 19 -21.29 -0.43 -6.36
C LYS A 19 -19.81 -0.77 -6.51
N ALA A 20 -19.14 -0.05 -7.40
CA ALA A 20 -17.71 0.13 -7.36
C ALA A 20 -17.41 0.48 -5.90
N ASN A 21 -16.67 -0.41 -5.24
CA ASN A 21 -16.05 -0.09 -3.97
C ASN A 21 -15.26 1.19 -4.23
N ALA A 22 -15.80 2.34 -3.83
CA ALA A 22 -14.97 3.48 -3.53
C ALA A 22 -14.13 2.99 -2.36
N GLN A 23 -13.02 2.33 -2.68
CA GLN A 23 -12.09 1.80 -1.71
C GLN A 23 -11.58 3.02 -1.00
N ASP A 24 -12.09 3.21 0.22
CA ASP A 24 -11.66 4.28 1.09
C ASP A 24 -10.16 4.03 1.29
N PHE A 25 -9.34 4.81 0.60
CA PHE A 25 -7.90 4.60 0.58
C PHE A 25 -7.40 5.02 1.96
N THR A 26 -7.31 4.03 2.85
CA THR A 26 -6.67 4.20 4.15
C THR A 26 -5.26 4.76 3.93
N GLU A 27 -4.76 5.52 4.91
CA GLU A 27 -3.40 6.06 4.85
C GLU A 27 -2.36 4.95 4.63
N SER A 28 -2.59 3.78 5.25
CA SER A 28 -1.79 2.57 5.03
C SER A 28 -1.77 2.12 3.57
N ASN A 29 -2.88 2.18 2.84
CA ASN A 29 -2.91 1.80 1.42
C ASN A 29 -2.06 2.73 0.56
N LYS A 30 -2.07 4.04 0.85
CA LYS A 30 -1.18 5.01 0.16
C LYS A 30 0.28 4.72 0.46
N GLN A 31 0.61 4.46 1.73
CA GLN A 31 1.96 4.11 2.15
C GLN A 31 2.45 2.82 1.50
N ILE A 32 1.59 1.79 1.38
CA ILE A 32 1.89 0.55 0.68
C ILE A 32 2.27 0.82 -0.78
N LEU A 33 1.48 1.63 -1.50
CA LEU A 33 1.77 2.00 -2.88
C LEU A 33 3.11 2.73 -3.01
N GLU A 34 3.36 3.72 -2.15
CA GLU A 34 4.61 4.49 -2.16
C GLU A 34 5.83 3.60 -1.87
N ILE A 35 5.73 2.70 -0.88
CA ILE A 35 6.80 1.76 -0.55
C ILE A 35 7.03 0.79 -1.70
N ALA A 36 5.97 0.27 -2.33
CA ALA A 36 6.09 -0.62 -3.48
C ALA A 36 6.79 0.06 -4.67
N ASP A 37 6.52 1.34 -4.90
CA ASP A 37 7.18 2.11 -5.96
C ASP A 37 8.64 2.41 -5.62
N LYS A 38 8.96 2.72 -4.35
CA LYS A 38 10.34 2.90 -3.87
C LYS A 38 11.16 1.61 -3.97
N ILE A 39 10.58 0.47 -3.60
CA ILE A 39 11.24 -0.84 -3.78
C ILE A 39 11.58 -1.03 -5.25
N ASN A 40 10.62 -0.82 -6.14
CA ASN A 40 10.84 -1.04 -7.56
C ASN A 40 11.90 -0.11 -8.17
N LYS A 41 12.02 1.11 -7.62
CA LYS A 41 12.96 2.13 -8.12
C LYS A 41 14.37 2.00 -7.55
N TYR A 42 14.50 1.60 -6.29
CA TYR A 42 15.77 1.73 -5.55
C TYR A 42 16.36 0.40 -5.09
N TYR A 43 15.61 -0.69 -5.11
CA TYR A 43 16.13 -1.98 -4.68
C TYR A 43 17.08 -2.57 -5.73
N ILE A 44 18.23 -3.06 -5.28
CA ILE A 44 19.36 -3.43 -6.15
C ILE A 44 19.10 -4.69 -7.00
N PHE A 45 18.17 -5.55 -6.58
CA PHE A 45 17.82 -6.77 -7.29
C PHE A 45 16.50 -6.57 -8.03
N GLU A 46 16.58 -6.17 -9.30
CA GLU A 46 15.41 -5.78 -10.11
C GLU A 46 14.31 -6.85 -10.16
N ASP A 47 14.67 -8.12 -10.34
CA ASP A 47 13.69 -9.22 -10.37
C ASP A 47 12.95 -9.37 -9.05
N VAL A 48 13.67 -9.26 -7.93
CA VAL A 48 13.09 -9.32 -6.58
C VAL A 48 12.23 -8.08 -6.35
N ALA A 49 12.70 -6.90 -6.76
CA ALA A 49 11.98 -5.64 -6.63
C ALA A 49 10.63 -5.68 -7.35
N ASN A 50 10.62 -6.13 -8.60
CA ASN A 50 9.43 -6.27 -9.43
C ASN A 50 8.43 -7.26 -8.81
N GLN A 51 8.90 -8.43 -8.36
CA GLN A 51 8.05 -9.44 -7.73
C GLN A 51 7.49 -8.96 -6.39
N LEU A 52 8.35 -8.40 -5.53
CA LEU A 52 7.98 -7.93 -4.20
C LEU A 52 7.02 -6.74 -4.27
N SER A 53 7.26 -5.79 -5.18
CA SER A 53 6.37 -4.64 -5.43
C SER A 53 4.97 -5.10 -5.87
N LYS A 54 4.88 -6.06 -6.81
CA LYS A 54 3.59 -6.62 -7.24
C LYS A 54 2.86 -7.33 -6.10
N LYS A 55 3.57 -8.19 -5.35
CA LYS A 55 3.01 -8.88 -4.19
C LYS A 55 2.49 -7.89 -3.15
N LEU A 56 3.31 -6.90 -2.78
CA LEU A 56 2.94 -5.88 -1.81
C LEU A 56 1.69 -5.10 -2.22
N LYS A 57 1.56 -4.73 -3.50
CA LYS A 57 0.35 -4.05 -4.02
C LYS A 57 -0.90 -4.93 -3.88
N SER A 58 -0.79 -6.25 -4.07
CA SER A 58 -1.92 -7.17 -3.90
C SER A 58 -2.41 -7.31 -2.46
N GLU A 59 -1.59 -6.97 -1.46
CA GLU A 59 -2.00 -7.01 -0.05
C GLU A 59 -3.06 -5.95 0.30
N ILE A 60 -3.21 -4.91 -0.53
CA ILE A 60 -4.28 -3.90 -0.41
C ILE A 60 -5.64 -4.57 -0.62
N ASP A 61 -5.76 -5.41 -1.65
CA ASP A 61 -7.01 -6.11 -1.95
C ASP A 61 -7.32 -7.20 -0.92
N LEU A 62 -6.26 -7.81 -0.35
CA LEU A 62 -6.35 -8.80 0.72
C LEU A 62 -6.60 -8.18 2.10
N LYS A 63 -6.52 -6.85 2.23
CA LYS A 63 -6.71 -6.12 3.49
C LYS A 63 -5.76 -6.59 4.61
N THR A 64 -4.58 -7.07 4.24
CA THR A 64 -3.62 -7.71 5.15
C THR A 64 -3.16 -6.78 6.27
N PHE A 65 -3.15 -5.48 6.01
CA PHE A 65 -2.66 -4.46 6.94
C PHE A 65 -3.76 -3.52 7.47
N ASP A 66 -5.03 -3.84 7.24
CA ASP A 66 -6.14 -3.04 7.72
C ASP A 66 -6.23 -3.08 9.27
N ASN A 67 -6.67 -1.96 9.86
CA ASN A 67 -6.91 -1.80 11.30
C ASN A 67 -5.68 -1.98 12.20
N LEU A 68 -4.46 -1.88 11.66
CA LEU A 68 -3.23 -1.83 12.44
C LEU A 68 -2.96 -0.39 12.90
N SER A 69 -2.42 -0.22 14.11
CA SER A 69 -1.79 1.06 14.48
C SER A 69 -0.53 1.30 13.64
N ASP A 70 -0.07 2.54 13.50
CA ASP A 70 1.12 2.86 12.70
C ASP A 70 2.38 2.05 13.11
N ALA A 71 2.55 1.81 14.41
CA ALA A 71 3.65 0.99 14.93
C ALA A 71 3.51 -0.48 14.55
N GLU A 72 2.29 -1.03 14.63
CA GLU A 72 2.00 -2.41 14.22
C GLU A 72 2.09 -2.59 12.70
N PHE A 73 1.65 -1.59 11.94
CA PHE A 73 1.79 -1.51 10.49
C PHE A 73 3.26 -1.58 10.10
N ALA A 74 4.10 -0.70 10.65
CA ALA A 74 5.52 -0.68 10.35
C ALA A 74 6.22 -2.00 10.69
N LYS A 75 5.93 -2.57 11.87
CA LYS A 75 6.48 -3.86 12.30
C LYS A 75 6.01 -5.01 11.40
N SER A 76 4.73 -5.05 11.04
CA SER A 76 4.15 -6.13 10.23
C SER A 76 4.64 -6.05 8.78
N LEU A 77 4.68 -4.84 8.21
CA LEU A 77 5.19 -4.62 6.86
C LEU A 77 6.69 -4.93 6.76
N SER A 78 7.49 -4.56 7.77
CA SER A 78 8.91 -4.94 7.82
C SER A 78 9.07 -6.46 7.73
N LYS A 79 8.35 -7.21 8.56
CA LYS A 79 8.39 -8.68 8.53
C LYS A 79 7.92 -9.24 7.19
N TYR A 80 6.89 -8.66 6.60
CA TYR A 80 6.38 -9.06 5.29
C TYR A 80 7.45 -8.91 4.22
N LEU A 81 8.10 -7.74 4.17
CA LEU A 81 9.15 -7.41 3.21
C LEU A 81 10.37 -8.31 3.38
N THR A 82 10.83 -8.53 4.61
CA THR A 82 11.94 -9.44 4.90
C THR A 82 11.64 -10.87 4.42
N ARG A 83 10.44 -11.39 4.71
CA ARG A 83 10.05 -12.75 4.34
C ARG A 83 9.90 -12.92 2.83
N ASN A 84 9.24 -11.97 2.16
CA ASN A 84 8.94 -12.08 0.73
C ASN A 84 10.10 -11.64 -0.17
N GLY A 85 10.96 -10.75 0.30
CA GLY A 85 12.18 -10.32 -0.38
C GLY A 85 13.41 -11.19 -0.07
N ASN A 86 13.32 -12.05 0.95
CA ASN A 86 14.45 -12.83 1.48
C ASN A 86 15.67 -11.95 1.84
N ASP A 87 15.39 -10.78 2.43
CA ASP A 87 16.41 -9.79 2.77
C ASP A 87 16.16 -9.22 4.18
N LEU A 88 17.11 -9.47 5.07
CA LEU A 88 17.06 -9.05 6.48
C LEU A 88 17.23 -7.53 6.66
N HIS A 89 17.67 -6.82 5.63
CA HIS A 89 17.86 -5.36 5.68
C HIS A 89 16.58 -4.57 5.39
N PHE A 90 15.51 -5.23 4.93
CA PHE A 90 14.22 -4.56 4.82
C PHE A 90 13.68 -4.21 6.21
N ASN A 91 13.61 -2.91 6.49
CA ASN A 91 13.07 -2.41 7.74
C ASN A 91 12.29 -1.12 7.50
N LEU A 92 11.06 -1.09 7.98
CA LEU A 92 10.21 0.08 8.02
C LEU A 92 10.13 0.57 9.46
N LEU A 93 10.64 1.78 9.70
CA LEU A 93 10.65 2.37 11.03
C LEU A 93 9.48 3.34 11.18
N TYR A 94 8.62 3.07 12.17
CA TYR A 94 7.67 4.07 12.64
C TYR A 94 8.40 5.10 13.50
N ARG A 95 8.29 6.38 13.14
CA ARG A 95 8.86 7.50 13.89
C ARG A 95 7.73 8.47 14.26
N PRO A 96 7.13 8.36 15.46
CA PRO A 96 6.14 9.31 15.93
C PRO A 96 6.80 10.69 16.11
N GLY A 97 6.20 11.74 15.53
CA GLY A 97 6.66 13.11 15.72
C GLY A 97 8.01 13.41 15.08
N LYS A 98 8.08 13.50 13.74
CA LYS A 98 9.16 14.29 13.14
C LYS A 98 9.01 15.72 13.64
N GLU A 99 9.79 16.08 14.65
CA GLU A 99 10.40 17.41 14.71
C GLU A 99 10.85 17.69 13.28
N GLU A 100 10.38 18.80 12.71
CA GLU A 100 10.95 19.36 11.49
C GLU A 100 12.46 19.17 11.58
N GLU A 101 13.08 18.60 10.55
CA GLU A 101 14.53 18.49 10.48
C GLU A 101 15.09 19.83 10.95
N LYS A 102 15.73 19.87 12.13
CA LYS A 102 16.50 21.04 12.54
C LYS A 102 17.53 21.18 11.43
N ALA A 103 17.27 22.12 10.51
CA ALA A 103 18.23 22.53 9.51
C ALA A 103 19.49 22.82 10.31
N VAL A 104 20.50 21.96 10.19
CA VAL A 104 21.77 22.17 10.85
C VAL A 104 22.31 23.45 10.24
N ASN A 105 22.17 24.54 10.98
CA ASN A 105 22.66 25.83 10.57
C ASN A 105 24.19 25.70 10.57
N GLU A 106 24.81 25.83 9.40
CA GLU A 106 26.27 25.72 9.22
C GLU A 106 27.06 26.64 10.18
N LYS A 107 26.40 27.63 10.80
CA LYS A 107 26.97 28.48 11.85
C LYS A 107 27.21 27.81 13.20
N GLU A 108 26.66 26.62 13.48
CA GLU A 108 26.95 25.87 14.72
C GLU A 108 28.12 24.88 14.58
N LEU A 109 28.72 24.78 13.38
CA LEU A 109 29.87 23.90 13.07
C LEU A 109 31.24 24.62 13.11
N LEU A 110 31.31 25.86 13.63
CA LEU A 110 32.55 26.64 13.79
C LEU A 110 32.89 26.90 15.26
#